data_AF-A0A0C3N7V1-F1
#
_entry.id   AF-A0A0C3N7V1-F1
#
_cell.length_a   1.000
_cell.length_b   1.000
_cell.length_c   1.000
_cell.angle_alpha   90.00
_cell.angle_beta   90.00
_cell.angle_gamma   90.00
#
_symmetry.space_group_name_H-M   'P 1'
#
loop_
_entity.id
_entity.type
_entity.pdbx_description
1 polymer ?
#
loop_
_entity_poly.entity_id
_entity_poly.type
_entity_poly.pdbx_seq_one_letter_code
_entity_poly.pdbx_strand_id
1 'polypeptide(L)'
;MPLSVQAKLLRALQEHRLRRLGGETTIAVDFRLVCATHCNLRAMVEDGRFREDLHYRINVIHLRIPPLRERKEASAWFMQQFVEAFNRAHPEKARRIDPRTQEALARYRGHMTHSAEALGITRKTLWEKMRRLGLQARDDA
;
A
#
# COMPACT_ATOMS: atom_id res chain seq x y z
N MET A 1 -2.23 11.47 -13.74
CA MET A 1 -2.66 12.86 -13.45
C MET A 1 -2.35 13.74 -14.67
N PRO A 2 -3.33 14.44 -15.27
CA PRO A 2 -3.10 15.31 -16.42
C PRO A 2 -2.09 16.42 -16.14
N LEU A 3 -1.32 16.85 -17.16
CA LEU A 3 -0.31 17.92 -17.04
C LEU A 3 -0.89 19.25 -16.55
N SER A 4 -2.14 19.55 -16.92
CA SER A 4 -2.85 20.76 -16.48
C SER A 4 -3.10 20.79 -14.96
N VAL A 5 -3.33 19.63 -14.35
CA VAL A 5 -3.48 19.50 -12.89
C VAL A 5 -2.12 19.57 -12.21
N GLN A 6 -1.08 18.98 -12.81
CA GLN A 6 0.30 19.07 -12.32
C GLN A 6 0.75 20.54 -12.21
N ALA A 7 0.43 21.37 -13.20
CA ALA A 7 0.73 22.80 -13.17
C ALA A 7 0.02 23.54 -12.03
N LYS A 8 -1.24 23.20 -11.74
CA LYS A 8 -2.00 23.78 -10.62
C LYS A 8 -1.41 23.39 -9.26
N LEU A 9 -1.03 22.12 -9.10
CA LEU A 9 -0.36 21.64 -7.89
C LEU A 9 0.98 22.34 -7.67
N LEU A 10 1.78 22.48 -8.72
CA LEU A 10 3.05 23.19 -8.66
C LEU A 10 2.88 24.63 -8.18
N ARG A 11 1.90 25.38 -8.73
CA ARG A 11 1.59 26.74 -8.24
C ARG A 11 1.20 26.75 -6.77
N ALA A 12 0.34 25.82 -6.33
CA ALA A 12 -0.04 25.75 -4.92
C ALA A 12 1.16 25.50 -3.98
N LEU A 13 2.15 24.70 -4.41
CA LEU A 13 3.38 24.42 -3.66
C LEU A 13 4.41 25.57 -3.68
N GLN A 14 4.31 26.47 -4.65
CA GLN A 14 5.20 27.62 -4.78
C GLN A 14 4.62 28.85 -4.09
N GLU A 15 3.33 29.11 -4.31
CA GLU A 15 2.65 30.34 -3.89
C GLU A 15 1.91 30.19 -2.54
N HIS A 16 1.76 28.97 -2.01
CA HIS A 16 0.93 28.68 -0.83
C HIS A 16 -0.48 29.25 -0.95
N ARG A 17 -1.00 29.22 -2.17
CA ARG A 17 -2.26 29.84 -2.57
C ARG A 17 -2.97 28.97 -3.59
N LEU A 18 -4.29 28.93 -3.50
CA LEU A 18 -5.13 28.21 -4.45
C LEU A 18 -6.39 28.98 -4.80
N ARG A 19 -7.01 28.58 -5.90
CA ARG A 19 -8.29 29.13 -6.35
C ARG A 19 -9.28 27.98 -6.51
N ARG A 20 -10.50 28.17 -6.01
CA ARG A 20 -11.59 27.20 -6.21
C ARG A 20 -11.93 27.10 -7.70
N LEU A 21 -12.44 25.95 -8.12
CA LEU A 21 -12.92 25.78 -9.50
C LEU A 21 -14.08 26.77 -9.74
N GLY A 22 -13.98 27.57 -10.80
CA GLY A 22 -14.95 28.62 -11.12
C GLY A 22 -14.93 29.86 -10.21
N GLY A 23 -14.06 29.91 -9.18
CA GLY A 23 -13.88 31.09 -8.36
C GLY A 23 -12.79 32.01 -8.92
N GLU A 24 -12.88 33.30 -8.63
CA GLU A 24 -11.83 34.28 -8.97
C GLU A 24 -10.93 34.62 -7.77
N THR A 25 -11.40 34.37 -6.54
CA THR A 25 -10.67 34.69 -5.32
C THR A 25 -9.56 33.67 -5.03
N THR A 26 -8.36 34.19 -4.79
CA THR A 26 -7.21 33.39 -4.33
C THR A 26 -7.24 33.26 -2.81
N ILE A 27 -6.98 32.05 -2.32
CA ILE A 27 -7.06 31.69 -0.90
C ILE A 27 -5.67 31.24 -0.44
N ALA A 28 -5.14 31.85 0.62
CA ALA A 28 -3.90 31.42 1.25
C ALA A 28 -4.11 30.10 1.99
N VAL A 29 -3.15 29.18 1.88
CA VAL A 29 -3.20 27.86 2.48
C VAL A 29 -1.87 27.49 3.13
N ASP A 30 -1.97 26.94 4.33
CA ASP A 30 -0.84 26.29 5.00
C ASP A 30 -1.12 24.79 5.05
N PHE A 31 -0.24 24.00 4.45
CA PHE A 31 -0.40 22.56 4.33
C PHE A 31 0.93 21.85 4.21
N ARG A 32 0.94 20.59 4.65
CA ARG A 32 2.03 19.66 4.41
C ARG A 32 1.63 18.67 3.32
N LEU A 33 2.43 18.59 2.24
CA LEU A 33 2.20 17.62 1.17
C LEU A 33 2.81 16.27 1.54
N VAL A 34 2.01 15.21 1.46
CA VAL A 34 2.47 13.82 1.44
C VAL A 34 1.91 13.16 0.18
N CYS A 35 2.78 12.62 -0.66
CA CYS A 35 2.39 11.94 -1.89
C CYS A 35 2.88 10.49 -1.89
N ALA A 36 2.11 9.61 -2.52
CA ALA A 36 2.46 8.21 -2.76
C ALA A 36 2.13 7.85 -4.20
N THR A 37 2.96 7.00 -4.81
CA THR A 37 2.77 6.53 -6.19
C THR A 37 3.41 5.16 -6.35
N HIS A 38 2.78 4.30 -7.14
CA HIS A 38 3.37 3.03 -7.59
C HIS A 38 4.13 3.20 -8.93
N CYS A 39 3.93 4.33 -9.61
CA CYS A 39 4.57 4.64 -10.89
C CYS A 39 5.99 5.18 -10.68
N ASN A 40 6.90 4.85 -11.61
CA ASN A 40 8.22 5.45 -11.67
C ASN A 40 8.12 6.88 -12.25
N LEU A 41 8.14 7.89 -11.39
CA LEU A 41 8.01 9.29 -11.80
C LEU A 41 9.15 9.76 -12.69
N ARG A 42 10.38 9.26 -12.49
CA ARG A 42 11.54 9.63 -13.32
C ARG A 42 11.34 9.20 -14.77
N ALA A 43 10.91 7.95 -14.98
CA ALA A 43 10.56 7.47 -16.31
C ALA A 43 9.38 8.25 -16.92
N MET A 44 8.38 8.62 -16.10
CA MET A 44 7.28 9.45 -16.58
C MET A 44 7.69 10.87 -16.98
N VAL A 45 8.75 11.43 -16.38
CA VAL A 45 9.34 12.70 -16.79
C VAL A 45 10.01 12.56 -18.15
N GLU A 46 10.80 11.49 -18.33
CA GLU A 46 11.45 11.16 -19.61
C GLU A 46 10.41 10.95 -20.73
N ASP A 47 9.26 10.34 -20.42
CA ASP A 47 8.13 10.15 -21.34
C ASP A 47 7.27 11.42 -21.58
N GLY A 48 7.58 12.55 -20.93
CA GLY A 48 6.79 13.79 -21.00
C GLY A 48 5.40 13.71 -20.35
N ARG A 49 5.12 12.65 -19.58
CA ARG A 49 3.84 12.43 -18.88
C ARG A 49 3.82 13.06 -17.48
N PHE A 50 4.98 13.44 -16.97
CA PHE A 50 5.12 14.12 -15.68
C PHE A 50 6.06 15.31 -15.82
N ARG A 51 5.71 16.44 -15.20
CA ARG A 51 6.55 17.63 -15.25
C ARG A 51 7.77 17.48 -14.36
N GLU A 52 8.93 17.80 -14.93
CA GLU A 52 10.22 17.74 -14.24
C GLU A 52 10.28 18.67 -13.02
N ASP A 53 9.78 19.90 -13.16
CA ASP A 53 9.74 20.90 -12.08
C ASP A 53 8.95 20.44 -10.85
N LEU A 54 7.78 19.83 -11.08
CA LEU A 54 6.98 19.24 -10.02
C LEU A 54 7.69 18.05 -9.38
N HIS A 55 8.35 17.20 -10.18
CA HIS A 55 9.10 16.05 -9.65
C HIS A 55 10.18 16.48 -8.68
N TYR A 56 11.01 17.47 -9.04
CA TYR A 56 12.03 17.99 -8.14
C TYR A 56 11.45 18.64 -6.86
N ARG A 57 10.26 19.26 -6.94
CA ARG A 57 9.63 19.89 -5.76
C ARG A 57 9.06 18.88 -4.77
N ILE A 58 8.52 17.75 -5.25
CA ILE A 58 7.91 16.75 -4.37
C ILE A 58 8.88 15.65 -3.94
N ASN A 59 9.92 15.38 -4.73
CA ASN A 59 10.87 14.29 -4.48
C ASN A 59 12.06 14.72 -3.61
N VAL A 60 11.81 15.56 -2.60
CA VAL A 60 12.85 16.01 -1.65
C VAL A 60 13.19 14.91 -0.64
N ILE A 61 12.17 14.27 -0.07
CA ILE A 61 12.32 13.11 0.82
C ILE A 61 11.59 11.95 0.16
N HIS A 62 12.36 10.97 -0.30
CA HIS A 62 11.83 9.77 -0.93
C HIS A 62 11.86 8.59 0.05
N LEU A 63 10.67 8.08 0.41
CA LEU A 63 10.55 6.87 1.21
C LEU A 63 10.10 5.70 0.33
N ARG A 64 11.04 4.83 -0.03
CA ARG A 64 10.71 3.57 -0.70
C ARG A 64 10.07 2.61 0.31
N ILE A 65 8.83 2.19 0.03
CA ILE A 65 8.14 1.14 0.77
C ILE A 65 8.44 -0.19 0.06
N PRO A 66 9.33 -1.06 0.58
CA PRO A 66 9.61 -2.34 -0.06
C PRO A 66 8.35 -3.24 -0.04
N PRO A 67 8.13 -4.05 -1.10
CA PRO A 67 7.07 -5.03 -1.13
C PRO A 67 7.29 -6.10 -0.05
N LEU A 68 6.21 -6.78 0.36
CA LEU A 68 6.26 -7.73 1.46
C LEU A 68 7.30 -8.85 1.27
N ARG A 69 7.53 -9.30 0.03
CA ARG A 69 8.54 -10.31 -0.34
C ARG A 69 10.00 -9.91 -0.01
N GLU A 70 10.28 -8.61 0.08
CA GLU A 70 11.59 -8.05 0.44
C GLU A 70 11.72 -7.85 1.96
N ARG A 71 10.61 -7.88 2.70
CA ARG A 71 10.58 -7.71 4.16
C ARG A 71 10.63 -9.08 4.84
N LYS A 72 11.84 -9.56 5.13
CA LYS A 72 12.03 -10.77 5.94
C LYS A 72 11.31 -10.59 7.28
N GLU A 73 10.62 -11.63 7.76
CA GLU A 73 9.84 -11.66 9.03
C GLU A 73 8.53 -10.84 9.06
N ALA A 74 8.29 -9.96 8.10
CA ALA A 74 7.06 -9.16 8.09
C ALA A 74 5.80 -10.00 7.92
N SER A 75 5.85 -11.10 7.16
CA SER A 75 4.69 -11.98 6.99
C SER A 75 4.18 -12.52 8.33
N ALA A 76 5.09 -12.98 9.20
CA ALA A 76 4.75 -13.49 10.53
C ALA A 76 4.14 -12.40 11.42
N TRP A 77 4.76 -11.22 11.45
CA TRP A 77 4.27 -10.08 12.21
C TRP A 77 2.87 -9.64 11.75
N PHE A 78 2.67 -9.45 10.45
CA PHE A 78 1.38 -9.06 9.90
C PHE A 78 0.28 -10.08 10.22
N MET A 79 0.57 -11.38 10.09
CA MET A 79 -0.40 -12.42 10.42
C MET A 79 -0.87 -12.34 11.87
N GLN A 80 0.05 -12.16 12.81
CA GLN A 80 -0.29 -12.01 14.22
C GLN A 80 -1.17 -10.76 14.44
N GLN A 81 -0.78 -9.61 13.85
CA GLN A 81 -1.55 -8.38 13.97
C GLN A 81 -2.96 -8.50 13.38
N PHE A 82 -3.12 -9.21 12.25
CA PHE A 82 -4.44 -9.44 11.67
C PHE A 82 -5.33 -10.34 12.53
N VAL A 83 -4.78 -11.41 13.13
CA VAL A 83 -5.56 -12.29 14.02
C VAL A 83 -5.92 -11.59 15.32
N GLU A 84 -5.01 -10.81 15.90
CA GLU A 84 -5.30 -9.98 17.08
C GLU A 84 -6.39 -8.94 16.77
N ALA A 85 -6.30 -8.24 15.63
CA ALA A 85 -7.32 -7.30 15.20
C ALA A 85 -8.67 -7.98 14.94
N PHE A 86 -8.67 -9.16 14.31
CA PHE A 86 -9.87 -9.96 14.07
C PHE A 86 -10.53 -10.39 15.38
N ASN A 87 -9.75 -10.94 16.33
CA ASN A 87 -10.24 -11.40 17.62
C ASN A 87 -10.76 -10.24 18.47
N ARG A 88 -10.15 -9.05 18.37
CA ARG A 88 -10.64 -7.84 19.04
C ARG A 88 -11.98 -7.39 18.47
N ALA A 89 -12.19 -7.52 17.16
CA ALA A 89 -13.47 -7.19 16.52
C ALA A 89 -14.55 -8.27 16.69
N HIS A 90 -14.16 -9.53 16.89
CA HIS A 90 -15.05 -10.71 16.97
C HIS A 90 -14.63 -11.65 18.10
N PRO A 91 -14.75 -11.24 19.37
CA PRO A 91 -14.30 -12.04 20.51
C PRO A 91 -15.00 -13.40 20.60
N GLU A 92 -16.25 -13.49 20.17
CA GLU A 92 -17.04 -14.73 20.14
C GLU A 92 -16.56 -15.74 19.09
N LYS A 93 -15.75 -15.30 18.13
CA LYS A 93 -15.16 -16.13 17.07
C LYS A 93 -13.64 -16.17 17.17
N ALA A 94 -13.08 -15.98 18.36
CA ALA A 94 -11.64 -15.90 18.55
C ALA A 94 -10.90 -17.08 17.89
N ARG A 95 -9.82 -16.76 17.18
CA ARG A 95 -9.03 -17.73 16.42
C ARG A 95 -7.57 -17.65 16.81
N ARG A 96 -6.87 -18.76 16.57
CA ARG A 96 -5.42 -18.86 16.64
C ARG A 96 -4.90 -19.35 15.31
N ILE A 97 -3.70 -18.90 14.95
CA ILE A 97 -3.00 -19.44 13.80
C ILE A 97 -2.41 -20.77 14.24
N ASP A 98 -2.64 -21.81 13.46
CA ASP A 98 -1.99 -23.09 13.67
C ASP A 98 -0.46 -22.94 13.50
N PRO A 99 0.37 -23.40 14.45
CA PRO A 99 1.83 -23.20 14.41
C PRO A 99 2.48 -23.71 13.11
N ARG A 100 2.00 -24.83 12.55
CA ARG A 100 2.53 -25.38 11.30
C ARG A 100 2.24 -24.45 10.13
N THR A 101 1.06 -23.84 10.12
CA THR A 101 0.66 -22.84 9.12
C THR A 101 1.55 -21.59 9.21
N GLN A 102 1.85 -21.13 10.42
CA GLN A 102 2.74 -20.00 10.64
C GLN A 102 4.16 -20.29 10.16
N GLU A 103 4.69 -21.47 10.47
CA GLU A 103 6.03 -21.92 10.05
C GLU A 103 6.14 -22.04 8.52
N ALA A 104 5.16 -22.66 7.87
CA ALA A 104 5.13 -22.79 6.41
C ALA A 104 5.10 -21.42 5.72
N LEU A 105 4.24 -20.50 6.18
CA LEU A 105 4.14 -19.16 5.61
C LEU A 105 5.41 -18.32 5.84
N ALA A 106 6.09 -18.50 6.97
CA ALA A 106 7.38 -17.88 7.25
C ALA A 106 8.48 -18.43 6.31
N ARG A 107 8.57 -19.76 6.19
CA ARG A 107 9.56 -20.47 5.36
C ARG A 107 9.47 -20.08 3.88
N TYR A 108 8.27 -19.94 3.36
CA TYR A 108 8.03 -19.62 1.95
C TYR A 108 7.67 -18.15 1.70
N ARG A 109 7.90 -17.25 2.67
CA ARG A 109 7.68 -15.80 2.55
C ARG A 109 6.27 -15.43 2.03
N GLY A 110 5.24 -16.18 2.46
CA GLY A 110 3.86 -15.97 2.03
C GLY A 110 3.53 -16.49 0.63
N HIS A 111 4.41 -17.26 -0.02
CA HIS A 111 4.12 -17.87 -1.32
C HIS A 111 3.09 -19.01 -1.16
N MET A 112 1.86 -18.76 -1.63
CA MET A 112 0.71 -19.61 -1.34
C MET A 112 0.86 -21.06 -1.83
N THR A 113 1.46 -21.26 -3.01
CA THR A 113 1.65 -22.60 -3.57
C THR A 113 2.59 -23.44 -2.72
N HIS A 114 3.79 -22.92 -2.42
CA HIS A 114 4.78 -23.66 -1.63
C HIS A 114 4.35 -23.82 -0.17
N SER A 115 3.62 -22.85 0.37
CA SER A 115 3.07 -22.95 1.72
C SER A 115 1.99 -24.04 1.80
N ALA A 116 1.15 -24.18 0.78
CA ALA A 116 0.13 -25.23 0.73
C ALA A 116 0.75 -26.62 0.57
N GLU A 117 1.76 -26.77 -0.29
CA GLU A 117 2.54 -27.99 -0.45
C GLU A 117 3.20 -28.43 0.86
N ALA A 118 3.85 -27.50 1.58
CA ALA A 118 4.47 -27.78 2.86
C ALA A 118 3.48 -28.15 3.97
N LEU A 119 2.22 -27.72 3.84
CA LEU A 119 1.13 -28.08 4.75
C LEU A 119 0.41 -29.37 4.32
N GLY A 120 0.79 -29.98 3.19
CA GLY A 120 0.12 -31.16 2.65
C GLY A 120 -1.34 -30.92 2.24
N ILE A 121 -1.70 -29.66 1.93
CA ILE A 121 -3.06 -29.27 1.52
C ILE A 121 -3.05 -28.61 0.14
N THR A 122 -4.20 -28.59 -0.52
CA THR A 122 -4.29 -27.87 -1.81
C THR A 122 -4.22 -26.36 -1.60
N ARG A 123 -3.72 -25.62 -2.60
CA ARG A 123 -3.77 -24.14 -2.63
C ARG A 123 -5.19 -23.62 -2.43
N LYS A 124 -6.19 -24.30 -2.98
CA LYS A 124 -7.61 -23.97 -2.81
C LYS A 124 -8.05 -24.12 -1.35
N THR A 125 -7.69 -25.21 -0.69
CA THR A 125 -7.99 -25.43 0.73
C THR A 125 -7.32 -24.40 1.63
N LEU A 126 -6.06 -24.03 1.34
CA LEU A 126 -5.37 -22.97 2.07
C LEU A 126 -6.05 -21.61 1.86
N TRP A 127 -6.43 -21.30 0.62
CA TRP A 127 -7.16 -20.08 0.28
C TRP A 127 -8.55 -20.01 0.92
N GLU A 128 -9.32 -21.09 0.91
CA GLU A 128 -10.62 -21.18 1.57
C GLU A 128 -10.51 -21.01 3.09
N LYS A 129 -9.48 -21.60 3.71
CA LYS A 129 -9.18 -21.37 5.13
C LYS A 129 -8.86 -19.91 5.40
N MET A 130 -8.00 -19.27 4.60
CA MET A 130 -7.66 -17.85 4.74
C MET A 130 -8.87 -16.93 4.52
N ARG A 131 -9.72 -17.23 3.54
CA ARG A 131 -10.96 -16.51 3.27
C ARG A 131 -11.95 -16.64 4.44
N ARG A 132 -12.12 -17.84 4.96
CA ARG A 132 -12.94 -18.10 6.17
C ARG A 132 -12.38 -17.39 7.40
N LEU A 133 -11.08 -17.09 7.42
CA LEU A 133 -10.35 -16.34 8.46
C LEU A 133 -10.44 -14.81 8.28
N GLY A 134 -11.11 -14.30 7.23
CA GLY A 134 -11.21 -12.86 6.98
C GLY A 134 -9.90 -12.21 6.51
N LEU A 135 -8.89 -13.01 6.17
CA LEU A 135 -7.59 -12.56 5.69
C LEU A 135 -7.61 -12.36 4.16
N GLN A 136 -8.54 -11.54 3.67
CA GLN A 136 -8.52 -11.14 2.27
C GLN A 136 -7.58 -9.95 2.09
N ALA A 137 -6.71 -10.01 1.07
CA ALA A 137 -6.27 -8.79 0.43
C ALA A 137 -7.55 -8.13 -0.11
N ARG A 138 -7.78 -6.86 0.23
CA ARG A 138 -8.73 -6.06 -0.53
C ARG A 138 -8.20 -6.06 -1.95
N ASP A 139 -8.92 -6.72 -2.86
CA ASP A 139 -8.75 -6.53 -4.29
C ASP A 139 -9.26 -5.12 -4.61
N ASP A 140 -8.49 -4.12 -4.22
CA ASP A 140 -8.69 -2.75 -4.67
C ASP A 140 -7.96 -2.63 -6.01
N ALA A 141 -8.72 -2.91 -7.07
CA ALA A 141 -8.39 -2.51 -8.45
C ALA A 141 -8.50 -0.99 -8.61
#